data_AF-A0A0S7BTM5-F1
#
_entry.id   AF-A0A0S7BTM5-F1
#
_cell.length_a   1.000
_cell.length_b   1.000
_cell.length_c   1.000
_cell.angle_alpha   90.00
_cell.angle_beta   90.00
_cell.angle_gamma   90.00
#
_symmetry.space_group_name_H-M   'P 1'
#
loop_
_entity.id
_entity.type
_entity.pdbx_description
1 polymer ?
#
loop_
_entity_poly.entity_id
_entity_poly.type
_entity_poly.pdbx_seq_one_letter_code
_entity_poly.pdbx_strand_id
1 'polypeptide(L)'
;MLNACDIKKLMQCWAEVMVQNRDYLIELDSHVGDSDLGLTMGDGFTAASNAIADLDESDIGKLVYNAGKAMSTAVPSTMGTLMASGLMAVGKTLKGCTDLDMDGIVSFFQAYFDGVQSRGKAQVGDKTFLDGLFGAVESLKTDAAANLPLKEAAEHASQAAHQGFLNTKGMLAQFGRAAGRGEQSRDLLDPGAAVADLLMKGFAIFISEKADSI
;
A
#
# COMPACT_ATOMS: atom_id res chain seq x y z
N MET A 1 -0.39 14.55 -14.09
CA MET A 1 0.61 13.49 -14.37
C MET A 1 1.60 13.45 -13.22
N LEU A 2 2.11 12.26 -12.88
CA LEU A 2 3.16 12.02 -11.89
C LEU A 2 4.42 11.51 -12.59
N ASN A 3 5.58 12.09 -12.28
CA ASN A 3 6.86 11.64 -12.84
C ASN A 3 7.75 10.94 -11.78
N ALA A 4 8.97 10.57 -12.13
CA ALA A 4 9.95 9.97 -11.23
C ALA A 4 10.16 10.74 -9.89
N CYS A 5 10.19 12.07 -9.91
CA CYS A 5 10.33 12.88 -8.70
C CYS A 5 9.08 12.78 -7.80
N ASP A 6 7.91 12.77 -8.41
CA ASP A 6 6.64 12.55 -7.71
C ASP A 6 6.58 11.17 -7.05
N ILE A 7 7.08 10.12 -7.71
CA ILE A 7 7.14 8.77 -7.15
C ILE A 7 8.08 8.69 -5.94
N LYS A 8 9.22 9.38 -5.97
CA LYS A 8 10.12 9.48 -4.81
C LYS A 8 9.42 10.15 -3.62
N LYS A 9 8.72 11.26 -3.87
CA LYS A 9 7.95 11.98 -2.84
C LYS A 9 6.81 11.15 -2.28
N LEU A 10 6.09 10.40 -3.13
CA LEU A 10 5.06 9.47 -2.68
C LEU A 10 5.66 8.38 -1.76
N MET A 11 6.80 7.80 -2.14
CA MET A 11 7.47 6.78 -1.32
C MET A 11 7.93 7.36 0.03
N GLN A 12 8.41 8.60 0.04
CA GLN A 12 8.71 9.33 1.27
C GLN A 12 7.46 9.56 2.13
N CYS A 13 6.36 10.03 1.55
CA CYS A 13 5.10 10.21 2.27
C CYS A 13 4.60 8.90 2.90
N TRP A 14 4.68 7.77 2.18
CA TRP A 14 4.36 6.47 2.74
C TRP A 14 5.27 6.08 3.91
N ALA A 15 6.58 6.32 3.80
CA ALA A 15 7.50 6.08 4.91
C ALA A 15 7.12 6.89 6.15
N GLU A 16 6.85 8.20 5.97
CA GLU A 16 6.45 9.10 7.06
C GLU A 16 5.13 8.68 7.71
N VAL A 17 4.11 8.34 6.90
CA VAL A 17 2.82 7.84 7.41
C VAL A 17 3.00 6.55 8.20
N MET A 18 3.79 5.59 7.72
CA MET A 18 4.02 4.33 8.42
C MET A 18 4.79 4.53 9.73
N VAL A 19 5.78 5.42 9.74
CA VAL A 19 6.53 5.77 10.96
C VAL A 19 5.64 6.46 11.99
N GLN A 20 4.80 7.42 11.56
CA GLN A 20 3.86 8.13 12.45
C GLN A 20 2.80 7.20 13.06
N ASN A 21 2.41 6.14 12.34
CA ASN A 21 1.40 5.18 12.77
C ASN A 21 2.00 3.87 13.31
N ARG A 22 3.31 3.87 13.63
CA ARG A 22 4.03 2.69 14.13
C ARG A 22 3.38 2.10 15.37
N ASP A 23 3.13 2.91 16.40
CA ASP A 23 2.57 2.42 17.67
C ASP A 23 1.13 1.92 17.49
N TYR A 24 0.34 2.58 16.64
CA TYR A 24 -1.00 2.14 16.27
C TYR A 24 -1.00 0.75 15.60
N LEU A 25 -0.09 0.52 14.66
CA LEU A 25 0.04 -0.78 13.99
C LEU A 25 0.55 -1.87 14.94
N ILE A 26 1.43 -1.54 15.88
CA ILE A 26 1.89 -2.45 16.95
C ILE A 26 0.72 -2.84 17.84
N GLU A 27 -0.10 -1.87 18.27
CA GLU A 27 -1.27 -2.11 19.10
C GLU A 27 -2.28 -3.02 18.39
N LEU A 28 -2.64 -2.71 17.15
CA LEU A 28 -3.54 -3.55 16.35
C LEU A 28 -3.01 -4.99 16.20
N ASP A 29 -1.73 -5.14 15.85
CA ASP A 29 -1.11 -6.44 15.66
C ASP A 29 -0.98 -7.21 16.98
N SER A 30 -0.88 -6.54 18.14
CA SER A 30 -0.83 -7.23 19.45
C SER A 30 -2.06 -8.09 19.75
N HIS A 31 -3.20 -7.77 19.15
CA HIS A 31 -4.43 -8.54 19.34
C HIS A 31 -4.45 -9.84 18.52
N VAL A 32 -3.70 -9.92 17.42
CA VAL A 32 -3.75 -11.07 16.49
C VAL A 32 -2.40 -11.72 16.21
N GLY A 33 -1.30 -11.07 16.57
CA GLY A 33 0.05 -11.38 16.14
C GLY A 33 1.12 -11.12 17.21
N ASP A 34 2.34 -10.81 16.77
CA ASP A 34 3.53 -10.66 17.62
C ASP A 34 3.95 -9.20 17.85
N SER A 35 3.11 -8.24 17.48
CA SER A 35 3.28 -6.81 17.78
C SER A 35 4.50 -6.18 17.08
N ASP A 36 4.89 -6.69 15.92
CA ASP A 36 6.05 -6.21 15.16
C ASP A 36 5.66 -5.48 13.86
N LEU A 37 4.37 -5.42 13.54
CA LEU A 37 3.90 -4.90 12.26
C LEU A 37 4.30 -3.43 12.04
N GLY A 38 4.14 -2.58 13.05
CA GLY A 38 4.53 -1.16 12.95
C GLY A 38 6.03 -0.97 12.74
N LEU A 39 6.86 -1.84 13.32
CA LEU A 39 8.31 -1.87 13.08
C LEU A 39 8.58 -2.22 11.61
N THR A 40 7.98 -3.32 11.15
CA THR A 40 8.14 -3.82 9.79
C THR A 40 7.73 -2.78 8.75
N MET A 41 6.60 -2.10 8.93
CA MET A 41 6.11 -1.11 7.97
C MET A 41 6.94 0.17 8.01
N GLY A 42 7.24 0.70 9.21
CA GLY A 42 8.07 1.90 9.36
C GLY A 42 9.47 1.72 8.76
N ASP A 43 10.18 0.66 9.18
CA ASP A 43 11.55 0.40 8.72
C ASP A 43 11.59 0.01 7.24
N GLY A 44 10.61 -0.77 6.79
CA GLY A 44 10.52 -1.24 5.41
C GLY A 44 10.27 -0.10 4.41
N PHE A 45 9.28 0.76 4.65
CA PHE A 45 9.00 1.88 3.75
C PHE A 45 10.07 2.97 3.84
N THR A 46 10.70 3.16 5.00
CA THR A 46 11.89 4.02 5.14
C THR A 46 13.04 3.52 4.27
N ALA A 47 13.33 2.22 4.32
CA ALA A 47 14.37 1.62 3.47
C ALA A 47 14.03 1.74 1.97
N ALA A 48 12.76 1.53 1.61
CA ALA A 48 12.27 1.69 0.25
C ALA A 48 12.46 3.12 -0.27
N SER A 49 12.09 4.11 0.53
CA SER A 49 12.24 5.53 0.20
C SER A 49 13.70 5.95 0.06
N ASN A 50 14.53 5.63 1.05
CA ASN A 50 15.95 5.99 1.05
C ASN A 50 16.71 5.38 -0.13
N ALA A 51 16.36 4.16 -0.55
CA ALA A 51 17.02 3.48 -1.65
C ALA A 51 16.83 4.17 -3.02
N ILE A 52 15.80 5.01 -3.16
CA ILE A 52 15.48 5.67 -4.42
C ILE A 52 15.65 7.20 -4.39
N ALA A 53 15.80 7.79 -3.20
CA ALA A 53 15.86 9.24 -3.01
C ALA A 53 16.87 9.93 -3.95
N ASP A 54 18.11 9.43 -3.95
CA ASP A 54 19.23 10.05 -4.67
C ASP A 54 19.52 9.40 -6.04
N LEU A 55 18.70 8.45 -6.49
CA LEU A 55 18.91 7.81 -7.80
C LEU A 55 18.60 8.75 -8.95
N ASP A 56 19.54 8.98 -9.86
CA ASP A 56 19.27 9.62 -11.15
C ASP A 56 18.66 8.61 -12.13
N GLU A 57 17.37 8.33 -11.94
CA GLU A 57 16.61 7.38 -12.75
C GLU A 57 15.23 7.98 -13.04
N SER A 58 14.88 8.05 -14.32
CA SER A 58 13.60 8.58 -14.81
C SER A 58 12.57 7.49 -15.10
N ASP A 59 12.99 6.23 -15.24
CA ASP A 59 12.11 5.08 -15.39
C ASP A 59 11.45 4.74 -14.04
N ILE A 60 10.16 5.05 -13.94
CA ILE A 60 9.34 4.79 -12.76
C ILE A 60 9.35 3.31 -12.40
N GLY A 61 9.28 2.42 -13.41
CA GLY A 61 9.31 0.99 -13.18
C GLY A 61 10.59 0.55 -12.46
N LYS A 62 11.76 1.03 -12.92
CA LYS A 62 13.04 0.71 -12.27
C LYS A 62 13.15 1.32 -10.86
N LEU A 63 12.70 2.56 -10.68
CA LEU A 63 12.68 3.20 -9.35
C LEU A 63 11.87 2.35 -8.36
N VAL A 64 10.61 2.05 -8.67
CA VAL A 64 9.73 1.32 -7.76
C VAL A 64 10.23 -0.12 -7.53
N TYR A 65 10.80 -0.76 -8.56
CA TYR A 65 11.42 -2.08 -8.40
C TYR A 65 12.59 -2.06 -7.40
N ASN A 66 13.46 -1.04 -7.47
CA ASN A 66 14.58 -0.87 -6.53
C ASN A 66 14.10 -0.61 -5.10
N ALA A 67 13.05 0.21 -4.93
CA ALA A 67 12.41 0.43 -3.64
C ALA A 67 11.89 -0.90 -3.04
N GLY A 68 11.20 -1.71 -3.84
CA GLY A 68 10.73 -3.03 -3.42
C GLY A 68 11.85 -4.00 -3.04
N LYS A 69 12.96 -4.03 -3.79
CA LYS A 69 14.14 -4.83 -3.44
C LYS A 69 14.78 -4.40 -2.11
N ALA A 70 14.91 -3.10 -1.90
CA ALA A 70 15.47 -2.56 -0.66
C ALA A 70 14.60 -2.93 0.53
N MET A 71 13.27 -2.75 0.41
CA MET A 71 12.31 -3.17 1.44
C MET A 71 12.43 -4.66 1.77
N SER A 72 12.48 -5.54 0.75
CA SER A 72 12.62 -6.98 0.95
C SER A 72 13.89 -7.37 1.71
N THR A 73 14.95 -6.57 1.58
CA THR A 73 16.24 -6.81 2.25
C THR A 73 16.22 -6.30 3.68
N ALA A 74 15.60 -5.14 3.91
CA ALA A 74 15.53 -4.50 5.21
C ALA A 74 14.60 -5.23 6.19
N VAL A 75 13.45 -5.72 5.68
CA VAL A 75 12.41 -6.35 6.51
C VAL A 75 11.99 -7.71 5.94
N PRO A 76 12.78 -8.78 6.17
CA PRO A 76 12.51 -10.13 5.63
C PRO A 76 11.41 -10.88 6.42
N SER A 77 10.33 -10.18 6.79
CA SER A 77 9.14 -10.77 7.42
C SER A 77 8.07 -11.09 6.37
N THR A 78 6.99 -11.78 6.77
CA THR A 78 5.87 -12.08 5.87
C THR A 78 5.26 -10.80 5.29
N MET A 79 4.93 -9.81 6.14
CA MET A 79 4.36 -8.55 5.69
C MET A 79 5.35 -7.72 4.87
N GLY A 80 6.62 -7.65 5.28
CA GLY A 80 7.66 -6.98 4.51
C GLY A 80 7.83 -7.60 3.11
N THR A 81 7.81 -8.93 3.01
CA THR A 81 7.89 -9.66 1.74
C THR A 81 6.67 -9.42 0.85
N LEU A 82 5.47 -9.32 1.43
CA LEU A 82 4.24 -9.01 0.69
C LEU A 82 4.30 -7.60 0.09
N MET A 83 4.60 -6.59 0.90
CA MET A 83 4.67 -5.19 0.43
C MET A 83 5.77 -5.01 -0.60
N ALA A 84 6.95 -5.60 -0.37
CA ALA A 84 8.03 -5.62 -1.34
C ALA A 84 7.64 -6.30 -2.66
N SER A 85 6.86 -7.39 -2.60
CA SER A 85 6.35 -8.07 -3.80
C SER A 85 5.36 -7.21 -4.59
N GLY A 86 4.52 -6.43 -3.90
CA GLY A 86 3.67 -5.41 -4.52
C GLY A 86 4.50 -4.37 -5.28
N LEU A 87 5.47 -3.74 -4.62
CA LEU A 87 6.37 -2.77 -5.24
C LEU A 87 7.15 -3.35 -6.44
N MET A 88 7.69 -4.56 -6.30
CA MET A 88 8.39 -5.22 -7.41
C MET A 88 7.47 -5.57 -8.59
N ALA A 89 6.18 -5.87 -8.33
CA ALA A 89 5.21 -6.10 -9.40
C ALA A 89 4.91 -4.79 -10.15
N VAL A 90 4.67 -3.70 -9.43
CA VAL A 90 4.54 -2.35 -10.02
C VAL A 90 5.74 -2.03 -10.90
N GLY A 91 6.95 -2.24 -10.39
CA GLY A 91 8.17 -1.94 -11.12
C GLY A 91 8.32 -2.73 -12.43
N LYS A 92 7.78 -3.95 -12.49
CA LYS A 92 7.75 -4.75 -13.73
C LYS A 92 6.70 -4.24 -14.70
N THR A 93 5.51 -3.91 -14.21
CA THR A 93 4.38 -3.43 -15.04
C THR A 93 4.68 -2.09 -15.69
N LEU A 94 5.31 -1.17 -14.95
CA LEU A 94 5.60 0.21 -15.40
C LEU A 94 7.00 0.37 -15.99
N LYS A 95 7.65 -0.71 -16.40
CA LYS A 95 9.02 -0.67 -16.95
C LYS A 95 9.06 0.22 -18.20
N GLY A 96 9.92 1.24 -18.17
CA GLY A 96 10.10 2.19 -19.27
C GLY A 96 9.12 3.37 -19.25
N CYS A 97 8.19 3.42 -18.30
CA CYS A 97 7.31 4.58 -18.11
C CYS A 97 8.05 5.69 -17.37
N THR A 98 7.96 6.93 -17.88
CA THR A 98 8.55 8.13 -17.25
C THR A 98 7.53 9.01 -16.54
N ASP A 99 6.26 8.87 -16.92
CA ASP A 99 5.14 9.65 -16.45
C ASP A 99 3.89 8.76 -16.30
N LEU A 100 3.07 9.06 -15.31
CA LEU A 100 1.78 8.41 -15.06
C LEU A 100 0.66 9.44 -15.14
N ASP A 101 -0.28 9.21 -16.02
CA ASP A 101 -1.61 9.82 -15.98
C ASP A 101 -2.53 9.00 -15.06
N MET A 102 -3.84 9.27 -15.11
CA MET A 102 -4.81 8.56 -14.27
C MET A 102 -4.78 7.04 -14.53
N ASP A 103 -4.72 6.60 -15.79
CA ASP A 103 -4.66 5.18 -16.14
C ASP A 103 -3.35 4.53 -15.69
N GLY A 104 -2.24 5.27 -15.75
CA GLY A 104 -0.96 4.86 -15.18
C GLY A 104 -1.02 4.66 -13.66
N ILE A 105 -1.77 5.50 -12.94
CA ILE A 105 -1.98 5.39 -11.48
C ILE A 105 -2.88 4.20 -11.15
N VAL A 106 -3.97 3.99 -11.90
CA VAL A 106 -4.79 2.78 -11.78
C VAL A 106 -3.93 1.52 -11.99
N SER A 107 -3.09 1.53 -13.03
CA SER A 107 -2.18 0.42 -13.34
C SER A 107 -1.14 0.20 -12.24
N PHE A 108 -0.65 1.27 -11.60
CA PHE A 108 0.24 1.19 -10.45
C PHE A 108 -0.43 0.41 -9.30
N PHE A 109 -1.60 0.86 -8.85
CA PHE A 109 -2.23 0.24 -7.68
C PHE A 109 -2.79 -1.16 -7.97
N GLN A 110 -3.26 -1.40 -9.20
CA GLN A 110 -3.64 -2.75 -9.64
C GLN A 110 -2.43 -3.69 -9.62
N ALA A 111 -1.29 -3.28 -10.17
CA ALA A 111 -0.08 -4.11 -10.15
C ALA A 111 0.44 -4.35 -8.72
N TYR A 112 0.30 -3.37 -7.82
CA TYR A 112 0.63 -3.56 -6.41
C TYR A 112 -0.27 -4.63 -5.78
N PHE A 113 -1.59 -4.51 -5.96
CA PHE A 113 -2.58 -5.47 -5.49
C PHE A 113 -2.28 -6.89 -6.01
N ASP A 114 -2.07 -7.04 -7.31
CA ASP A 114 -1.79 -8.33 -7.96
C ASP A 114 -0.48 -8.94 -7.47
N GLY A 115 0.54 -8.10 -7.23
CA GLY A 115 1.83 -8.52 -6.68
C GLY A 115 1.70 -9.10 -5.27
N VAL A 116 0.94 -8.43 -4.41
CA VAL A 116 0.64 -8.91 -3.05
C VAL A 116 -0.19 -10.18 -3.10
N GLN A 117 -1.25 -10.21 -3.92
CA GLN A 117 -2.11 -11.37 -4.08
C GLN A 117 -1.34 -12.59 -4.60
N SER A 118 -0.53 -12.42 -5.64
CA SER A 118 0.27 -13.51 -6.22
C SER A 118 1.28 -14.08 -5.22
N ARG A 119 1.87 -13.23 -4.36
CA ARG A 119 2.79 -13.67 -3.30
C ARG A 119 2.07 -14.36 -2.15
N GLY A 120 0.98 -13.77 -1.64
CA GLY A 120 0.29 -14.19 -0.43
C GLY A 120 -0.78 -15.27 -0.64
N LYS A 121 -1.24 -15.46 -1.88
CA LYS A 121 -2.31 -16.40 -2.28
C LYS A 121 -3.71 -16.14 -1.70
N ALA A 122 -3.85 -15.15 -0.82
CA ALA A 122 -5.13 -14.69 -0.30
C ALA A 122 -6.02 -14.11 -1.42
N GLN A 123 -7.32 -14.13 -1.19
CA GLN A 123 -8.36 -13.51 -2.00
C GLN A 123 -9.05 -12.40 -1.21
N VAL A 124 -9.83 -11.58 -1.92
CA VAL A 124 -10.77 -10.66 -1.25
C VAL A 124 -11.81 -11.50 -0.50
N GLY A 125 -12.04 -11.18 0.76
CA GLY A 125 -12.86 -11.90 1.71
C GLY A 125 -12.07 -12.72 2.74
N ASP A 126 -10.75 -12.87 2.57
CA ASP A 126 -9.91 -13.71 3.43
C ASP A 126 -9.41 -13.00 4.70
N LYS A 127 -9.80 -11.72 4.88
CA LYS A 127 -9.41 -10.84 5.99
C LYS A 127 -7.90 -10.56 5.98
N THR A 128 -7.45 -9.84 4.97
CA THR A 128 -6.03 -9.50 4.76
C THR A 128 -5.87 -8.07 4.24
N PHE A 129 -4.61 -7.66 4.00
CA PHE A 129 -4.26 -6.45 3.26
C PHE A 129 -5.09 -6.23 1.98
N LEU A 130 -5.42 -7.29 1.26
CA LEU A 130 -6.20 -7.20 0.01
C LEU A 130 -7.60 -6.62 0.24
N ASP A 131 -8.23 -6.93 1.38
CA ASP A 131 -9.56 -6.41 1.71
C ASP A 131 -9.55 -4.90 1.98
N GLY A 132 -8.45 -4.40 2.54
CA GLY A 132 -8.24 -2.96 2.68
C GLY A 132 -7.93 -2.27 1.34
N LEU A 133 -7.17 -2.90 0.44
CA LEU A 133 -6.75 -2.25 -0.80
C LEU A 133 -7.79 -2.35 -1.94
N PHE A 134 -8.58 -3.42 -1.98
CA PHE A 134 -9.47 -3.73 -3.11
C PHE A 134 -10.42 -2.56 -3.46
N GLY A 135 -11.12 -2.01 -2.45
CA GLY A 135 -12.05 -0.91 -2.66
C GLY A 135 -11.38 0.33 -3.24
N ALA A 136 -10.14 0.61 -2.84
CA ALA A 136 -9.38 1.75 -3.36
C ALA A 136 -9.05 1.60 -4.86
N VAL A 137 -8.64 0.40 -5.28
CA VAL A 137 -8.33 0.11 -6.69
C VAL A 137 -9.60 0.22 -7.55
N GLU A 138 -10.72 -0.31 -7.08
CA GLU A 138 -12.00 -0.20 -7.80
C GLU A 138 -12.51 1.25 -7.85
N SER A 139 -12.29 2.04 -6.80
CA SER A 139 -12.61 3.47 -6.78
C SER A 139 -11.79 4.22 -7.83
N LEU A 140 -10.47 3.99 -7.89
CA LEU A 140 -9.60 4.63 -8.88
C LEU A 140 -10.02 4.30 -10.32
N LYS A 141 -10.38 3.04 -10.60
CA LYS A 141 -10.90 2.65 -11.93
C LYS A 141 -12.19 3.38 -12.28
N THR A 142 -13.11 3.45 -11.32
CA THR A 142 -14.41 4.13 -11.49
C THR A 142 -14.20 5.61 -11.80
N ASP A 143 -13.35 6.28 -11.03
CA ASP A 143 -13.09 7.71 -11.14
C ASP A 143 -12.28 8.05 -12.40
N ALA A 144 -11.38 7.16 -12.83
CA ALA A 144 -10.69 7.26 -14.11
C ALA A 144 -11.67 7.21 -15.28
N ALA A 145 -12.60 6.25 -15.29
CA ALA A 145 -13.64 6.15 -16.31
C ALA A 145 -14.58 7.37 -16.34
N ALA A 146 -14.81 7.99 -15.19
CA ALA A 146 -15.57 9.22 -15.04
C ALA A 146 -14.76 10.51 -15.35
N ASN A 147 -13.46 10.40 -15.64
CA ASN A 147 -12.54 11.52 -15.83
C ASN A 147 -12.52 12.52 -14.66
N LEU A 148 -12.64 12.02 -13.42
CA LEU A 148 -12.54 12.89 -12.24
C LEU A 148 -11.12 13.43 -12.06
N PRO A 149 -10.96 14.60 -11.43
CA PRO A 149 -9.65 15.11 -11.05
C PRO A 149 -8.90 14.13 -10.14
N LEU A 150 -7.58 14.04 -10.29
CA LEU A 150 -6.75 13.12 -9.50
C LEU A 150 -6.85 13.34 -7.99
N LYS A 151 -7.07 14.59 -7.54
CA LYS A 151 -7.29 14.90 -6.13
C LYS A 151 -8.52 14.22 -5.57
N GLU A 152 -9.65 14.35 -6.26
CA GLU A 152 -10.91 13.70 -5.88
C GLU A 152 -10.78 12.17 -5.92
N ALA A 153 -10.16 11.63 -6.98
CA ALA A 153 -9.95 10.19 -7.11
C ALA A 153 -9.07 9.61 -5.98
N ALA A 154 -8.03 10.34 -5.55
CA ALA A 154 -7.18 9.93 -4.45
C ALA A 154 -7.92 9.96 -3.10
N GLU A 155 -8.77 10.96 -2.88
CA GLU A 155 -9.61 11.08 -1.69
C GLU A 155 -10.64 9.94 -1.61
N HIS A 156 -11.37 9.67 -2.70
CA HIS A 156 -12.32 8.55 -2.76
C HIS A 156 -11.63 7.20 -2.55
N ALA A 157 -10.47 7.00 -3.18
CA ALA A 157 -9.70 5.76 -3.00
C ALA A 157 -9.22 5.58 -1.55
N SER A 158 -8.80 6.65 -0.87
CA SER A 158 -8.47 6.62 0.55
C SER A 158 -9.68 6.28 1.42
N GLN A 159 -10.86 6.85 1.15
CA GLN A 159 -12.09 6.53 1.87
C GLN A 159 -12.51 5.08 1.66
N ALA A 160 -12.40 4.58 0.42
CA ALA A 160 -12.71 3.20 0.09
C ALA A 160 -11.75 2.22 0.78
N ALA A 161 -10.47 2.57 0.91
CA ALA A 161 -9.49 1.78 1.66
C ALA A 161 -9.83 1.70 3.15
N HIS A 162 -10.17 2.86 3.75
CA HIS A 162 -10.59 2.94 5.13
C HIS A 162 -11.83 2.10 5.41
N GLN A 163 -12.84 2.18 4.52
CA GLN A 163 -14.03 1.34 4.63
C GLN A 163 -13.70 -0.15 4.47
N GLY A 164 -12.78 -0.51 3.56
CA GLY A 164 -12.26 -1.87 3.41
C GLY A 164 -11.63 -2.40 4.70
N PHE A 165 -10.79 -1.60 5.36
CA PHE A 165 -10.22 -1.90 6.67
C PHE A 165 -11.31 -2.14 7.73
N LEU A 166 -12.28 -1.22 7.86
CA LEU A 166 -13.36 -1.37 8.83
C LEU A 166 -14.21 -2.63 8.58
N ASN A 167 -14.47 -2.95 7.31
CA ASN A 167 -15.23 -4.13 6.90
C ASN A 167 -14.53 -5.45 7.23
N THR A 168 -13.24 -5.44 7.55
CA THR A 168 -12.56 -6.65 8.01
C THR A 168 -13.11 -7.15 9.33
N LYS A 169 -13.73 -6.29 10.14
CA LYS A 169 -14.49 -6.72 11.31
C LYS A 169 -15.73 -7.49 10.86
N GLY A 170 -15.92 -8.68 11.40
CA GLY A 170 -16.95 -9.65 11.01
C GLY A 170 -16.46 -10.72 10.05
N MET A 171 -15.31 -10.54 9.40
CA MET A 171 -14.71 -11.54 8.51
C MET A 171 -13.99 -12.64 9.30
N LEU A 172 -14.02 -13.86 8.76
CA LEU A 172 -13.25 -14.99 9.30
C LEU A 172 -11.87 -15.02 8.66
N ALA A 173 -10.82 -14.88 9.45
CA ALA A 173 -9.45 -14.93 8.94
C ALA A 173 -9.10 -16.31 8.37
N GLN A 174 -8.65 -16.34 7.12
CA GLN A 174 -8.14 -17.57 6.47
C GLN A 174 -6.61 -17.64 6.48
N PHE A 175 -5.94 -16.48 6.59
CA PHE A 175 -4.48 -16.37 6.51
C PHE A 175 -3.87 -15.66 7.71
N GLY A 176 -2.55 -15.78 7.81
CA GLY A 176 -1.74 -15.08 8.81
C GLY A 176 -2.02 -15.54 10.24
N ARG A 177 -1.54 -14.75 11.20
CA ARG A 177 -1.69 -15.07 12.62
C ARG A 177 -3.13 -14.93 13.11
N ALA A 178 -3.92 -14.05 12.48
CA ALA A 178 -5.34 -13.88 12.75
C ALA A 178 -6.14 -15.18 12.51
N ALA A 179 -5.78 -16.02 11.54
CA ALA A 179 -6.44 -17.30 11.29
C ALA A 179 -6.36 -18.26 12.49
N GLY A 180 -5.28 -18.19 13.28
CA GLY A 180 -5.12 -18.99 14.49
C GLY A 180 -6.15 -18.68 15.59
N ARG A 181 -6.85 -17.55 15.51
CA ARG A 181 -7.94 -17.17 16.43
C ARG A 181 -9.29 -17.82 16.08
N GLY A 182 -9.42 -18.43 14.90
CA GLY A 182 -10.69 -19.00 14.43
C GLY A 182 -11.82 -17.97 14.45
N GLU A 183 -13.00 -18.37 14.92
CA GLU A 183 -14.19 -17.49 14.98
C GLU A 183 -13.97 -16.19 15.78
N GLN A 184 -13.04 -16.16 16.75
CA GLN A 184 -12.71 -14.95 17.50
C GLN A 184 -12.05 -13.87 16.63
N SER A 185 -11.55 -14.21 15.43
CA SER A 185 -11.00 -13.22 14.50
C SER A 185 -12.05 -12.21 14.04
N ARG A 186 -13.34 -12.58 14.05
CA ARG A 186 -14.43 -11.74 13.56
C ARG A 186 -14.60 -10.46 14.38
N ASP A 187 -14.28 -10.49 15.67
CA ASP A 187 -14.43 -9.33 16.55
C ASP A 187 -13.29 -8.32 16.38
N LEU A 188 -12.23 -8.70 15.68
CA LEU A 188 -11.00 -7.94 15.53
C LEU A 188 -10.93 -7.30 14.14
N LEU A 189 -10.25 -6.16 14.04
CA LEU A 189 -9.85 -5.59 12.75
C LEU A 189 -8.58 -6.30 12.25
N ASP A 190 -8.39 -6.34 10.93
CA ASP A 190 -7.16 -6.89 10.36
C ASP A 190 -6.03 -5.84 10.32
N PRO A 191 -4.88 -6.09 10.95
CA PRO A 191 -3.75 -5.16 10.89
C PRO A 191 -3.18 -4.99 9.47
N GLY A 192 -3.23 -6.03 8.64
CA GLY A 192 -2.79 -5.94 7.24
C GLY A 192 -3.66 -4.98 6.44
N ALA A 193 -4.98 -5.02 6.59
CA ALA A 193 -5.90 -4.08 5.98
C ALA A 193 -5.71 -2.64 6.50
N ALA A 194 -5.28 -2.46 7.76
CA ALA A 194 -4.90 -1.15 8.27
C ALA A 194 -3.68 -0.55 7.52
N VAL A 195 -2.72 -1.40 7.12
CA VAL A 195 -1.59 -0.97 6.28
C VAL A 195 -2.09 -0.47 4.91
N ALA A 196 -3.06 -1.15 4.29
CA ALA A 196 -3.64 -0.69 3.03
C ALA A 196 -4.35 0.66 3.16
N ASP A 197 -5.13 0.85 4.23
CA ASP A 197 -5.76 2.13 4.57
C ASP A 197 -4.71 3.25 4.70
N LEU A 198 -3.65 3.02 5.48
CA LEU A 198 -2.57 3.99 5.66
C LEU A 198 -1.81 4.30 4.35
N LEU A 199 -1.60 3.32 3.47
CA LEU A 199 -1.00 3.57 2.15
C LEU A 199 -1.89 4.51 1.31
N MET A 200 -3.19 4.25 1.25
CA MET A 200 -4.08 5.11 0.46
C MET A 200 -4.27 6.49 1.08
N LYS A 201 -4.24 6.59 2.41
CA LYS A 201 -4.18 7.86 3.13
C LYS A 201 -2.92 8.65 2.77
N GLY A 202 -1.75 8.02 2.76
CA GLY A 202 -0.50 8.67 2.35
C GLY A 202 -0.52 9.10 0.88
N PHE A 203 -1.16 8.32 0.01
CA PHE A 203 -1.37 8.72 -1.38
C PHE A 203 -2.25 9.97 -1.50
N ALA A 204 -3.38 10.02 -0.79
CA ALA A 204 -4.26 11.19 -0.78
C ALA A 204 -3.56 12.45 -0.22
N ILE A 205 -2.79 12.32 0.86
CA ILE A 205 -1.98 13.42 1.42
C ILE A 205 -1.02 13.97 0.37
N PHE A 206 -0.23 13.08 -0.26
CA PHE A 206 0.74 13.46 -1.28
C PHE A 206 0.08 14.21 -2.46
N ILE A 207 -1.05 13.71 -2.95
CA ILE A 207 -1.78 14.34 -4.06
C ILE A 207 -2.32 15.72 -3.65
N SER A 208 -2.85 15.85 -2.43
CA SER A 208 -3.34 17.14 -1.92
C SER A 208 -2.22 18.18 -1.85
N GLU A 209 -1.08 17.83 -1.25
CA GLU A 209 0.08 18.72 -1.12
C GLU A 209 0.67 19.13 -2.48
N LYS A 210 0.68 18.21 -3.45
CA LYS A 210 1.10 18.50 -4.82
C LYS A 210 0.16 19.49 -5.50
N ALA A 211 -1.16 19.33 -5.32
CA ALA A 211 -2.15 20.24 -5.89
C ALA A 211 -2.02 21.65 -5.31
N ASP A 212 -1.67 21.77 -4.03
CA ASP A 212 -1.51 23.06 -3.35
C ASP A 212 -0.16 23.76 -3.66
N SER A 213 0.79 23.01 -4.26
CA SER A 213 2.11 23.52 -4.67
C SER A 213 2.15 24.08 -6.10
N ILE A 214 1.00 24.11 -6.79
CA ILE A 214 0.82 24.60 -8.18
C ILE A 214 -0.07 25.83 -8.16
#